data_AF-A0A4Q3UQ95-F1
#
_entry.id   AF-A0A4Q3UQ95-F1
#
_cell.length_a   1.000
_cell.length_b   1.000
_cell.length_c   1.000
_cell.angle_alpha   90.00
_cell.angle_beta   90.00
_cell.angle_gamma   90.00
#
_symmetry.space_group_name_H-M   'P 1'
#
loop_
_entity.id
_entity.type
_entity.pdbx_description
1 polymer ?
#
loop_
_entity_poly.entity_id
_entity_poly.type
_entity_poly.pdbx_seq_one_letter_code
_entity_poly.pdbx_strand_id
1 'polypeptide(L)'
;MADTPFPIDPTGAGDDFVATFQIEDTSVRGRIARLGDGVLDPILKRHDYPRWAAHLLGEAVTLAVLVSASLKFDGRVMVQAQGGGPVPLLVA
;
A
#
# COMPACT_ATOMS: atom_id res chain seq x y z
N MET A 1 -21.56 9.88 5.96
CA MET A 1 -20.18 9.86 5.48
C MET A 1 -19.81 8.40 5.38
N ALA A 2 -19.93 7.83 4.17
CA ALA A 2 -19.99 6.38 3.98
C ALA A 2 -18.62 5.74 4.19
N ASP A 3 -18.51 4.93 5.25
CA ASP A 3 -17.52 3.85 5.36
C ASP A 3 -17.84 2.85 4.26
N THR A 4 -17.25 3.04 3.09
CA THR A 4 -17.20 1.97 2.11
C THR A 4 -15.85 1.30 2.38
N PRO A 5 -15.82 0.02 2.82
CA PRO A 5 -14.57 -0.68 2.99
C PRO A 5 -13.78 -0.62 1.68
N PHE A 6 -12.45 -0.53 1.77
CA PHE A 6 -11.60 -0.76 0.61
C PHE A 6 -12.05 -2.08 -0.03
N PRO A 7 -12.44 -2.10 -1.31
CA PRO A 7 -12.89 -3.32 -1.94
C PRO A 7 -11.69 -4.27 -2.00
N ILE A 8 -11.64 -5.20 -1.04
CA ILE A 8 -10.78 -6.38 -1.10
C ILE A 8 -11.42 -7.27 -2.16
N ASP A 9 -10.89 -7.22 -3.37
CA ASP A 9 -11.29 -8.13 -4.43
C ASP A 9 -10.54 -9.47 -4.25
N PRO A 10 -11.18 -10.53 -3.74
CA PRO A 10 -10.54 -11.83 -3.54
C PRO A 10 -10.20 -12.53 -4.86
N THR A 11 -10.73 -12.04 -5.99
CA THR A 11 -10.53 -12.59 -7.33
C THR A 11 -9.52 -11.79 -8.18
N GLY A 12 -9.16 -10.57 -7.77
CA GLY A 12 -8.29 -9.67 -8.54
C GLY A 12 -8.87 -9.23 -9.89
N ALA A 13 -10.19 -9.28 -10.04
CA ALA A 13 -10.92 -8.81 -11.22
C ALA A 13 -10.88 -7.28 -11.38
N GLY A 14 -10.73 -6.54 -10.27
CA GLY A 14 -10.47 -5.10 -10.21
C GLY A 14 -8.98 -4.76 -10.24
N ASP A 15 -8.66 -3.52 -10.59
CA ASP A 15 -7.27 -3.07 -10.72
C ASP A 15 -6.55 -2.98 -9.35
N ASP A 16 -7.30 -2.75 -8.28
CA ASP A 16 -6.80 -2.66 -6.91
C ASP A 16 -7.17 -3.90 -6.10
N PHE A 17 -6.19 -4.61 -5.52
CA PHE A 17 -6.47 -5.74 -4.63
C PHE A 17 -5.32 -6.04 -3.66
N VAL A 18 -5.66 -6.76 -2.58
CA VAL A 18 -4.68 -7.40 -1.69
C VAL A 18 -5.11 -8.85 -1.48
N ALA A 19 -4.23 -9.79 -1.83
CA ALA A 19 -4.48 -11.21 -1.68
C ALA A 19 -3.44 -11.87 -0.77
N THR A 20 -3.88 -12.84 0.02
CA THR A 20 -3.02 -13.70 0.83
C THR A 20 -2.72 -14.99 0.09
N PHE A 21 -1.50 -15.49 0.21
CA PHE A 21 -1.13 -16.81 -0.29
C PHE A 21 -0.32 -17.59 0.75
N GLN A 22 -0.26 -18.91 0.57
CA GLN A 22 0.60 -19.81 1.31
C GLN A 22 1.31 -20.71 0.32
N ILE A 23 2.59 -20.97 0.57
CA ILE A 23 3.36 -21.93 -0.22
C ILE A 23 3.08 -23.33 0.33
N GLU A 24 2.57 -24.23 -0.52
CA GLU A 24 2.31 -25.63 -0.17
C GLU A 24 3.55 -26.29 0.45
N ASP A 25 3.33 -27.21 1.39
CA ASP A 25 4.37 -27.92 2.13
C ASP A 25 5.38 -27.04 2.89
N THR A 26 5.08 -25.75 3.11
CA THR A 26 5.88 -24.86 3.96
C THR A 26 5.02 -24.07 4.95
N SER A 27 5.67 -23.52 5.99
CA SER A 27 5.04 -22.59 6.93
C SER A 27 5.07 -21.13 6.43
N VAL A 28 5.44 -20.90 5.17
CA VAL A 28 5.59 -19.55 4.60
C VAL A 28 4.23 -19.05 4.09
N ARG A 29 3.80 -17.92 4.65
CA ARG A 29 2.62 -17.17 4.21
C ARG A 29 3.07 -15.85 3.64
N GLY A 30 2.47 -15.47 2.52
CA GLY A 30 2.76 -14.21 1.86
C GLY A 30 1.51 -13.41 1.56
N ARG A 31 1.73 -12.20 1.08
CA ARG A 31 0.70 -11.30 0.59
C ARG A 31 1.18 -10.65 -0.70
N ILE A 32 0.25 -10.38 -1.60
CA ILE A 32 0.46 -9.61 -2.81
C ILE A 32 -0.54 -8.47 -2.83
N ALA A 33 -0.09 -7.28 -3.21
CA ALA A 33 -0.94 -6.13 -3.40
C ALA A 33 -0.71 -5.56 -4.79
N ARG A 34 -1.79 -5.14 -5.45
CA ARG A 34 -1.76 -4.29 -6.64
C ARG A 34 -2.54 -3.02 -6.31
N LEU A 35 -1.92 -1.89 -6.57
CA LEU A 35 -2.55 -0.58 -6.52
C LEU A 35 -2.48 -0.02 -7.93
N GLY A 36 -3.63 0.07 -8.59
CA GLY A 36 -3.80 0.65 -9.91
C GLY A 36 -3.84 2.17 -9.86
N ASP A 37 -4.02 2.75 -11.05
CA ASP A 37 -4.00 4.21 -11.23
C ASP A 37 -5.11 4.89 -10.41
N GLY A 38 -6.27 4.24 -10.24
CA GLY A 38 -7.39 4.78 -9.47
C GLY A 38 -7.06 5.10 -8.00
N VAL A 39 -6.18 4.32 -7.37
CA VAL A 39 -5.76 4.51 -5.97
C VAL A 39 -4.47 5.32 -5.87
N LEU A 40 -3.45 5.01 -6.68
CA LEU A 40 -2.15 5.67 -6.57
C LEU A 40 -2.13 7.07 -7.18
N ASP A 41 -2.79 7.32 -8.30
CA ASP A 41 -2.71 8.63 -8.97
C ASP A 41 -3.20 9.78 -8.10
N PRO A 42 -4.34 9.69 -7.38
CA PRO A 42 -4.80 10.78 -6.51
C PRO A 42 -3.81 11.13 -5.40
N ILE A 43 -3.02 10.15 -4.93
CA ILE A 43 -2.00 10.33 -3.90
C ILE A 43 -0.75 10.98 -4.52
N LEU A 44 -0.24 10.40 -5.61
CA LEU A 44 1.02 10.82 -6.22
C LEU A 44 0.91 12.15 -6.97
N LYS A 45 -0.23 12.41 -7.63
CA LYS A 45 -0.48 13.65 -8.39
C LYS A 45 -0.96 14.81 -7.52
N ARG A 46 -1.12 14.58 -6.20
CA ARG A 46 -1.44 15.64 -5.24
C ARG A 46 -0.37 16.73 -5.21
N HIS A 47 0.87 16.34 -5.48
CA HIS A 47 2.03 17.22 -5.56
C HIS A 47 2.83 16.89 -6.83
N ASP A 48 3.53 17.88 -7.38
CA ASP A 48 4.40 17.70 -8.54
C ASP A 48 5.75 17.11 -8.10
N TYR A 49 5.72 15.89 -7.58
CA TYR A 49 6.93 15.20 -7.12
C TYR A 49 7.84 14.85 -8.31
N PRO A 50 9.17 15.01 -8.16
CA PRO A 50 10.10 14.35 -9.06
C PRO A 50 9.80 12.86 -9.15
N ARG A 51 9.93 12.27 -10.34
CA ARG A 51 9.56 10.87 -10.59
C ARG A 51 10.13 9.89 -9.55
N TRP A 52 11.38 10.08 -9.13
CA TRP A 52 12.03 9.22 -8.14
C TRP A 52 11.39 9.33 -6.73
N ALA A 53 10.90 10.52 -6.35
CA ALA A 53 10.22 10.74 -5.07
C ALA A 53 8.79 10.17 -5.10
N ALA A 54 8.10 10.29 -6.24
CA ALA A 54 6.79 9.66 -6.44
C ALA A 54 6.86 8.13 -6.33
N HIS A 55 7.90 7.52 -6.91
CA HIS A 55 8.15 6.07 -6.77
C HIS A 55 8.36 5.67 -5.31
N LEU A 56 9.23 6.39 -4.59
CA LEU A 56 9.49 6.11 -3.18
C LEU A 56 8.21 6.21 -2.32
N LEU A 57 7.37 7.21 -2.59
CA LEU A 57 6.08 7.35 -1.91
C LEU A 57 5.14 6.18 -2.27
N GLY A 58 5.07 5.78 -3.54
CA GLY A 58 4.27 4.63 -3.99
C GLY A 58 4.69 3.32 -3.32
N GLU A 59 6.00 3.09 -3.15
CA GLU A 59 6.54 1.95 -2.40
C GLU A 59 6.08 1.97 -0.95
N ALA A 60 6.16 3.13 -0.29
CA ALA A 60 5.73 3.27 1.10
C ALA A 60 4.23 3.07 1.29
N VAL A 61 3.39 3.58 0.37
CA VAL A 61 1.94 3.32 0.36
C VAL A 61 1.67 1.83 0.19
N THR A 62 2.37 1.17 -0.74
CA THR A 62 2.24 -0.28 -0.95
C THR A 62 2.63 -1.06 0.31
N LEU A 63 3.70 -0.64 1.00
CA LEU A 63 4.12 -1.22 2.27
C LEU A 63 3.06 -1.03 3.36
N ALA A 64 2.50 0.17 3.49
CA ALA A 64 1.43 0.47 4.44
C ALA A 64 0.21 -0.42 4.21
N VAL A 65 -0.19 -0.63 2.96
CA VAL A 65 -1.29 -1.52 2.58
C VAL A 65 -1.01 -2.99 2.92
N LEU A 66 0.20 -3.48 2.63
CA LEU A 66 0.58 -4.87 2.95
C LEU A 66 0.64 -5.12 4.47
N VAL A 67 1.15 -4.15 5.23
CA VAL A 67 1.22 -4.22 6.69
C VAL A 67 -0.18 -4.12 7.31
N SER A 68 -1.02 -3.20 6.83
CA SER A 68 -2.39 -3.05 7.34
C SER A 68 -3.24 -4.30 7.10
N ALA A 69 -3.10 -4.94 5.94
CA ALA A 69 -3.74 -6.22 5.61
C ALA A 69 -3.25 -7.41 6.48
N SER A 70 -2.23 -7.20 7.32
CA SER A 70 -1.74 -8.19 8.28
C SER A 70 -2.33 -8.04 9.69
N LEU A 71 -3.03 -6.92 9.96
CA LEU A 71 -3.63 -6.65 11.26
C LEU A 71 -4.95 -7.41 11.43
N LYS A 72 -5.19 -7.88 12.65
CA LYS A 72 -6.41 -8.62 13.03
C LYS A 72 -7.45 -7.74 13.75
N PHE A 73 -7.16 -6.45 13.87
CA PHE A 73 -7.97 -5.48 14.59
C PHE A 73 -8.23 -4.28 13.68
N ASP A 74 -9.34 -3.58 13.96
CA ASP A 74 -9.71 -2.39 13.22
C ASP A 74 -8.85 -1.20 13.70
N GLY A 75 -8.08 -0.61 12.79
CA GLY A 75 -7.06 0.36 13.12
C GLY A 75 -6.41 0.96 11.87
N ARG A 76 -5.64 2.02 12.08
CA ARG A 76 -4.91 2.70 11.01
C ARG A 76 -3.44 2.36 11.12
N VAL A 77 -2.81 2.10 9.97
CA VAL A 77 -1.37 1.97 9.84
C VAL A 77 -0.84 3.22 9.19
N MET A 78 0.31 3.67 9.69
CA MET A 78 1.11 4.73 9.07
C MET A 78 2.54 4.24 8.96
N VAL A 79 3.12 4.42 7.78
CA VAL A 79 4.54 4.17 7.51
C VAL A 79 5.24 5.53 7.50
N GLN A 80 6.27 5.67 8.33
CA GLN A 80 7.09 6.87 8.37
C GLN A 80 8.57 6.51 8.29
N ALA A 81 9.29 7.23 7.43
CA ALA A 81 10.74 7.15 7.31
C ALA A 81 11.35 8.54 7.40
N GLN A 82 12.48 8.66 8.11
CA GLN A 82 13.19 9.92 8.30
C GLN A 82 14.68 9.72 8.06
N GLY A 83 15.33 10.68 7.40
CA GLY A 83 16.76 10.60 7.08
C GLY A 83 17.39 11.94 6.73
N GLY A 84 18.70 11.95 6.49
CA GLY A 84 19.46 13.15 6.09
C GLY A 84 19.55 13.38 4.58
N GLY A 85 18.76 12.65 3.79
CA GLY A 85 18.79 12.71 2.33
C GLY A 85 17.83 13.75 1.74
N PRO A 86 17.68 13.76 0.40
CA PRO A 86 16.80 14.70 -0.32
C PRO A 86 15.33 14.64 0.07
N VAL A 87 14.87 13.52 0.63
CA VAL A 87 13.55 13.36 1.27
C VAL A 87 13.80 13.18 2.76
N PRO A 88 13.76 14.26 3.56
CA PRO A 88 14.10 14.18 4.97
C PRO A 88 13.02 13.46 5.79
N LEU A 89 11.78 13.47 5.30
CA LEU A 89 10.63 12.81 5.90
C LEU A 89 9.71 12.28 4.80
N LEU A 90 9.30 11.02 4.95
CA LEU A 90 8.27 10.38 4.14
C LEU A 90 7.20 9.81 5.06
N VAL A 91 5.94 10.02 4.71
CA VAL A 91 4.77 9.50 5.45
C VAL A 91 3.77 8.94 4.45
N ALA A 92 3.26 7.73 4.73
CA ALA A 92 2.24 7.03 3.97
C ALA A 92 1.23 6.34 4.90
#